data_AF-A0A2P8K6F6-F1
#
_entry.id   AF-A0A2P8K6F6-F1
#
_cell.length_a   1.000
_cell.length_b   1.000
_cell.length_c   1.000
_cell.angle_alpha   90.00
_cell.angle_beta   90.00
_cell.angle_gamma   90.00
#
_symmetry.space_group_name_H-M   'P 1'
#
loop_
_entity.id
_entity.type
_entity.pdbx_description
1 polymer ?
#
loop_
_entity_poly.entity_id
_entity_poly.type
_entity_poly.pdbx_seq_one_letter_code
_entity_poly.pdbx_strand_id
1 'polypeptide(L)'
;CAARYLFDMGHRAVMNVMCLRRYTMELRLGGIQEAWRARNLRFTASRDLISVANFSARETEEQVGAWLDGLQGRPLPTAFLVGGDFMAAGTVSALQKRGLRVPQDVSVMSIDGFNLAAIQEVPLTAVH
;
A
#
# COMPACT_ATOMS: atom_id res chain seq x y z
N CYS A 1 5.98 13.58 2.90
CA CYS A 1 5.80 12.17 3.32
C CYS A 1 5.24 11.36 2.15
N ALA A 2 5.39 10.03 2.15
CA ALA A 2 4.93 9.16 1.06
C ALA A 2 3.42 9.29 0.77
N ALA A 3 2.59 9.44 1.80
CA ALA A 3 1.16 9.73 1.64
C ALA A 3 0.90 11.01 0.85
N ARG A 4 1.61 12.10 1.16
CA ARG A 4 1.48 13.38 0.42
C ARG A 4 1.84 13.21 -1.05
N TYR A 5 2.90 12.46 -1.35
CA TYR A 5 3.30 12.15 -2.72
C TYR A 5 2.17 11.46 -3.51
N LEU A 6 1.52 10.44 -2.94
CA LEU A 6 0.39 9.79 -3.59
C LEU A 6 -0.78 10.76 -3.85
N PHE A 7 -1.08 11.65 -2.90
CA PHE A 7 -2.09 12.67 -3.11
C PHE A 7 -1.69 13.73 -4.14
N ASP A 8 -0.41 14.07 -4.27
CA ASP A 8 0.13 14.97 -5.29
C ASP A 8 0.03 14.34 -6.69
N MET A 9 0.19 13.02 -6.78
CA MET A 9 -0.03 12.23 -8.00
C MET A 9 -1.52 12.04 -8.36
N GLY A 10 -2.44 12.60 -7.57
CA GLY A 10 -3.88 12.58 -7.86
C GLY A 10 -4.64 11.39 -7.28
N HIS A 11 -3.99 10.48 -6.55
CA HIS A 11 -4.70 9.42 -5.82
C HIS A 11 -5.61 10.02 -4.77
N ARG A 12 -6.85 9.53 -4.67
CA ARG A 12 -7.85 10.00 -3.68
C ARG A 12 -8.29 8.92 -2.69
N ALA A 13 -8.20 7.66 -3.11
CA ALA A 13 -8.45 6.50 -2.27
C ALA A 13 -7.15 5.73 -2.13
N VAL A 14 -6.52 5.85 -0.96
CA VAL A 14 -5.25 5.19 -0.64
C VAL A 14 -5.46 4.27 0.56
N MET A 15 -5.19 2.98 0.37
CA MET A 15 -5.20 2.00 1.44
C MET A 15 -3.81 1.91 2.09
N ASN A 16 -3.73 1.95 3.42
CA ASN A 16 -2.47 1.82 4.14
C ASN A 16 -2.32 0.41 4.68
N VAL A 17 -1.16 -0.22 4.50
CA VAL A 17 -0.88 -1.57 5.01
C VAL A 17 0.30 -1.48 5.97
N MET A 18 0.05 -1.64 7.27
CA MET A 18 1.04 -1.33 8.31
C MET A 18 1.17 -2.46 9.33
N CYS A 19 2.38 -2.69 9.81
CA CYS A 19 2.65 -3.51 10.98
C CYS A 19 2.87 -2.59 12.19
N LEU A 20 1.85 -2.37 13.02
CA LEU A 20 1.90 -1.42 14.15
C LEU A 20 2.48 -2.03 15.42
N ARG A 21 3.55 -2.81 15.30
CA ARG A 21 4.22 -3.46 16.45
C ARG A 21 5.42 -2.71 16.99
N ARG A 22 5.80 -1.62 16.33
CA ARG A 22 6.93 -0.77 16.72
C ARG A 22 6.45 0.67 16.79
N TYR A 23 6.88 1.40 17.81
CA TYR A 23 6.59 2.82 17.98
C TYR A 23 6.93 3.66 16.73
N THR A 24 8.01 3.31 16.03
CA THR A 24 8.39 3.97 14.77
C THR A 24 7.33 3.83 13.68
N MET A 25 6.55 2.73 13.67
CA MET A 25 5.46 2.53 12.71
C MET A 25 4.20 3.32 13.10
N GLU A 26 3.95 3.49 14.40
CA GLU A 26 2.89 4.36 14.89
C GLU A 26 3.15 5.83 14.50
N LEU A 27 4.40 6.29 14.64
CA LEU A 27 4.80 7.62 14.16
C LEU A 27 4.59 7.79 12.65
N ARG A 28 4.93 6.77 11.85
CA ARG A 28 4.65 6.77 10.40
C ARG A 28 3.16 6.87 10.12
N LEU A 29 2.33 6.12 10.84
CA LEU A 29 0.87 6.23 10.72
C LEU A 29 0.37 7.63 11.11
N GLY A 30 0.94 8.24 12.16
CA GLY A 30 0.65 9.63 12.53
C GLY A 30 0.90 10.60 11.37
N GLY A 31 2.07 10.52 10.74
CA GLY A 31 2.40 11.35 9.56
C GLY A 31 1.54 11.07 8.33
N ILE A 32 1.04 9.84 8.16
CA ILE A 32 0.05 9.49 7.14
C ILE A 32 -1.28 10.19 7.46
N GLN A 33 -1.77 10.08 8.69
CA GLN A 33 -3.02 10.73 9.10
C GLN A 33 -2.97 12.25 8.95
N GLU A 34 -1.82 12.87 9.22
CA GLU A 34 -1.60 14.30 8.97
C GLU A 34 -1.73 14.67 7.49
N ALA A 35 -1.26 13.82 6.57
CA ALA A 35 -1.42 14.04 5.13
C ALA A 35 -2.90 14.04 4.70
N TRP A 36 -3.75 13.21 5.32
CA TRP A 36 -5.20 13.25 5.12
C TRP A 36 -5.78 14.58 5.61
N ARG A 37 -5.42 14.99 6.84
CA ARG A 37 -5.91 16.25 7.43
C ARG A 37 -5.52 17.46 6.59
N ALA A 38 -4.29 17.50 6.07
CA ALA A 38 -3.81 18.56 5.18
C ALA A 38 -4.61 18.69 3.86
N ARG A 39 -5.38 17.66 3.49
CA ARG A 39 -6.28 17.64 2.32
C ARG A 39 -7.75 17.76 2.69
N ASN A 40 -8.07 18.10 3.94
CA ASN A 40 -9.44 18.09 4.49
C ASN A 40 -10.13 16.72 4.35
N LEU A 41 -9.35 15.63 4.34
CA LEU A 41 -9.86 14.27 4.35
C LEU A 41 -9.84 13.71 5.77
N ARG A 42 -10.87 12.93 6.13
CA ARG A 42 -10.92 12.20 7.40
C ARG A 42 -10.31 10.81 7.23
N PHE A 43 -9.25 10.52 7.97
CA PHE A 43 -8.71 9.17 8.08
C PHE A 43 -9.59 8.30 8.99
N THR A 44 -9.96 7.11 8.53
CA THR A 44 -10.77 6.14 9.29
C THR A 44 -10.12 4.77 9.21
N ALA A 45 -9.68 4.21 10.33
CA ALA A 45 -8.91 2.96 10.36
C ALA A 45 -9.64 1.79 9.67
N SER A 46 -10.94 1.62 9.88
CA SER A 46 -11.74 0.56 9.24
C SER A 46 -11.87 0.69 7.72
N ARG A 47 -11.53 1.84 7.15
CA ARG A 47 -11.60 2.12 5.70
C ARG A 47 -10.21 2.24 5.07
N ASP A 48 -9.26 2.85 5.78
CA ASP A 48 -8.00 3.33 5.22
C ASP A 48 -6.78 2.53 5.71
N LEU A 49 -6.97 1.54 6.59
CA LEU A 49 -5.88 0.79 7.20
C LEU A 49 -6.15 -0.73 7.25
N ILE A 50 -5.20 -1.49 6.73
CA ILE A 50 -5.02 -2.92 6.99
C ILE A 50 -3.84 -3.04 7.96
N SER A 51 -4.10 -3.56 9.16
CA SER A 51 -3.07 -3.83 10.16
C SER A 51 -2.64 -5.29 10.07
N VAL A 52 -1.37 -5.55 9.78
CA VAL A 52 -0.80 -6.90 9.71
C VAL A 52 -0.04 -7.25 10.99
N ALA A 53 0.07 -8.55 11.29
CA ALA A 53 0.70 -9.02 12.53
C ALA A 53 2.24 -9.01 12.50
N ASN A 54 2.85 -8.96 11.31
CA ASN A 54 4.30 -8.99 11.13
C ASN A 54 4.70 -8.35 9.77
N PHE A 55 6.00 -8.21 9.53
CA PHE A 55 6.54 -7.57 8.32
C PHE A 55 6.69 -8.54 7.13
N SER A 56 6.14 -9.75 7.19
CA SER A 56 6.35 -10.76 6.14
C SER A 56 5.47 -10.52 4.92
N ALA A 57 5.98 -10.92 3.75
CA ALA A 57 5.21 -10.93 2.51
C ALA A 57 4.00 -11.86 2.59
N ARG A 58 4.15 -13.05 3.17
CA ARG A 58 3.09 -14.05 3.28
C ARG A 58 1.90 -13.55 4.09
N GLU A 59 2.14 -13.05 5.30
CA GLU A 59 1.09 -12.47 6.15
C GLU A 59 0.39 -11.32 5.41
N THR A 60 1.16 -10.45 4.77
CA THR A 60 0.59 -9.30 4.07
C THR A 60 -0.26 -9.74 2.89
N GLU A 61 0.17 -10.75 2.14
CA GLU A 61 -0.60 -11.31 1.04
C GLU A 61 -1.94 -11.87 1.54
N GLU A 62 -1.92 -12.66 2.62
CA GLU A 62 -3.11 -13.26 3.22
C GLU A 62 -4.10 -12.18 3.69
N GLN A 63 -3.64 -11.16 4.42
CA GLN A 63 -4.50 -10.09 4.95
C GLN A 63 -5.04 -9.15 3.87
N VAL A 64 -4.18 -8.71 2.93
CA VAL A 64 -4.63 -7.88 1.79
C VAL A 64 -5.60 -8.66 0.92
N GLY A 65 -5.34 -9.96 0.73
CA GLY A 65 -6.22 -10.83 -0.03
C GLY A 65 -7.60 -10.97 0.60
N ALA A 66 -7.66 -11.28 1.90
CA ALA A 66 -8.91 -11.36 2.63
C ALA A 66 -9.68 -10.02 2.60
N TRP A 67 -8.97 -8.89 2.68
CA TRP A 67 -9.58 -7.57 2.55
C TRP A 67 -10.18 -7.33 1.16
N LEU A 68 -9.47 -7.71 0.09
CA LEU A 68 -9.95 -7.58 -1.29
C LEU A 68 -11.19 -8.45 -1.54
N ASP A 69 -11.20 -9.68 -1.02
CA ASP A 69 -12.34 -10.61 -1.16
C ASP A 69 -13.58 -10.09 -0.41
N GLY A 70 -13.36 -9.33 0.67
CA GLY A 70 -14.41 -8.70 1.48
C GLY A 70 -14.97 -7.39 0.90
N LEU A 71 -14.54 -6.94 -0.29
CA LEU A 71 -14.98 -5.64 -0.83
C LEU A 71 -16.47 -5.58 -1.16
N GLN A 72 -17.15 -6.70 -1.44
CA GLN A 72 -18.59 -6.76 -1.72
C GLN A 72 -19.08 -5.70 -2.74
N GLY A 73 -18.29 -5.45 -3.80
CA GLY A 73 -18.61 -4.46 -4.83
C GLY A 73 -18.23 -3.01 -4.50
N ARG A 74 -17.61 -2.75 -3.34
CA ARG A 74 -17.00 -1.44 -3.03
C ARG A 74 -15.86 -1.14 -4.01
N PRO A 75 -15.66 0.13 -4.38
CA PRO A 75 -14.60 0.51 -5.29
C PRO A 75 -13.21 0.19 -4.71
N LEU A 76 -12.30 -0.23 -5.59
CA LEU A 76 -10.90 -0.45 -5.24
C LEU A 76 -10.21 0.86 -4.87
N PRO A 77 -9.22 0.81 -3.96
CA PRO A 77 -8.34 1.95 -3.74
C PRO A 77 -7.46 2.14 -4.98
N THR A 78 -7.13 3.37 -5.29
CA THR A 78 -6.25 3.71 -6.42
C THR A 78 -4.77 3.46 -6.11
N ALA A 79 -4.41 3.37 -4.83
CA ALA A 79 -3.07 3.03 -4.40
C ALA A 79 -3.04 2.32 -3.03
N PHE A 80 -2.03 1.49 -2.82
CA PHE A 80 -1.62 0.98 -1.52
C PHE A 80 -0.33 1.65 -1.07
N LEU A 81 -0.33 2.22 0.14
CA LEU A 81 0.85 2.70 0.84
C LEU A 81 1.25 1.69 1.91
N VAL A 82 2.41 1.06 1.74
CA VAL A 82 2.79 -0.14 2.49
C VAL A 82 3.99 0.12 3.39
N GLY A 83 3.94 -0.37 4.63
CA GLY A 83 4.89 -0.06 5.69
C GLY A 83 6.34 -0.52 5.47
N GLY A 84 6.59 -1.41 4.50
CA GLY A 84 7.92 -1.88 4.12
C GLY A 84 7.92 -2.82 2.91
N ASP A 85 9.11 -3.14 2.40
CA ASP A 85 9.27 -3.74 1.06
C ASP A 85 8.78 -5.20 0.96
N PHE A 86 9.03 -6.02 1.98
CA PHE A 86 8.50 -7.39 2.04
C PHE A 86 6.97 -7.39 2.08
N MET A 87 6.38 -6.48 2.85
CA MET A 87 4.93 -6.30 2.88
C MET A 87 4.40 -5.82 1.52
N ALA A 88 5.13 -4.94 0.84
CA ALA A 88 4.77 -4.46 -0.50
C ALA A 88 4.77 -5.60 -1.53
N ALA A 89 5.76 -6.50 -1.48
CA ALA A 89 5.78 -7.70 -2.31
C ALA A 89 4.56 -8.61 -2.04
N GLY A 90 4.18 -8.79 -0.77
CA GLY A 90 2.96 -9.52 -0.39
C GLY A 90 1.68 -8.85 -0.91
N THR A 91 1.62 -7.51 -0.86
CA THR A 91 0.51 -6.71 -1.39
C THR A 91 0.38 -6.90 -2.91
N VAL A 92 1.51 -6.83 -3.65
CA VAL A 92 1.53 -7.07 -5.10
C VAL A 92 1.07 -8.49 -5.43
N SER A 93 1.55 -9.51 -4.70
CA SER A 93 1.11 -10.90 -4.88
C SER A 93 -0.40 -11.05 -4.69
N ALA A 94 -0.97 -10.43 -3.64
CA ALA A 94 -2.41 -10.47 -3.37
C ALA A 94 -3.26 -9.85 -4.49
N LEU A 95 -2.79 -8.73 -5.04
CA LEU A 95 -3.42 -8.04 -6.18
C LEU A 95 -3.37 -8.90 -7.44
N GLN A 96 -2.18 -9.41 -7.79
CA GLN A 96 -1.96 -10.22 -9.00
C GLN A 96 -2.77 -11.53 -8.97
N LYS A 97 -2.86 -12.20 -7.81
CA LYS A 97 -3.70 -13.41 -7.64
C LYS A 97 -5.19 -13.16 -7.88
N ARG A 98 -5.63 -11.90 -7.84
CA ARG A 98 -7.01 -11.46 -8.11
C ARG A 98 -7.15 -10.79 -9.48
N GLY A 99 -6.14 -10.93 -10.33
CA GLY A 99 -6.13 -10.37 -11.69
C GLY A 99 -5.93 -8.86 -11.77
N LEU A 100 -5.56 -8.20 -10.67
CA LEU A 100 -5.28 -6.76 -10.64
C LEU A 100 -3.83 -6.51 -11.03
N ARG A 101 -3.62 -5.60 -12.00
CA ARG A 101 -2.30 -5.22 -12.49
C ARG A 101 -1.75 -4.04 -11.68
N VAL A 102 -0.46 -4.09 -11.41
CA VAL A 102 0.28 -3.05 -10.70
C VAL A 102 1.36 -2.53 -11.64
N PRO A 103 1.40 -1.24 -12.00
CA PRO A 103 0.61 -0.13 -11.45
C PRO A 103 -0.72 0.19 -12.18
N GLN A 104 -1.07 -0.54 -13.25
CA GLN A 104 -2.11 -0.11 -14.21
C GLN A 104 -3.52 -0.04 -13.61
N ASP A 105 -3.89 -0.99 -12.74
CA ASP A 105 -5.19 -0.98 -12.08
C ASP A 105 -5.08 -0.35 -10.68
N VAL A 106 -3.99 -0.66 -9.96
CA VAL A 106 -3.71 -0.13 -8.61
C VAL A 106 -2.22 0.11 -8.44
N SER A 107 -1.84 1.28 -7.91
CA SER A 107 -0.45 1.59 -7.57
C SER A 107 -0.04 1.00 -6.22
N VAL A 108 1.22 0.58 -6.04
CA VAL A 108 1.76 0.12 -4.75
C VAL A 108 3.05 0.86 -4.46
N MET A 109 3.12 1.49 -3.28
CA MET A 109 4.30 2.24 -2.82
C MET A 109 4.71 1.74 -1.44
N SER A 110 5.98 1.37 -1.26
CA SER A 110 6.57 1.13 0.06
C SER A 110 7.02 2.43 0.71
N ILE A 111 6.89 2.54 2.03
CA ILE A 111 7.41 3.66 2.83
C ILE A 111 8.94 3.58 2.98
N ASP A 112 9.53 2.37 2.92
CA ASP A 112 10.97 2.16 3.14
C ASP A 112 11.84 2.48 1.91
N GLY A 113 11.23 2.77 0.76
CA GLY A 113 11.93 3.32 -0.41
C GLY A 113 11.93 2.46 -1.66
N PHE A 114 11.40 1.23 -1.65
CA PHE A 114 11.19 0.50 -2.91
C PHE A 114 9.84 0.88 -3.54
N ASN A 115 9.90 1.67 -4.60
CA ASN A 115 8.79 1.79 -5.53
C ASN A 115 8.81 0.57 -6.46
N LEU A 116 8.03 -0.47 -6.13
CA LEU A 116 7.87 -1.66 -6.98
C LEU A 116 7.26 -1.34 -8.36
N ALA A 117 6.61 -0.17 -8.54
CA ALA A 117 6.18 0.29 -9.86
C ALA A 117 7.36 0.55 -10.82
N ALA A 118 8.58 0.77 -10.30
CA ALA A 118 9.78 0.91 -11.12
C ALA A 118 10.38 -0.44 -11.57
N ILE A 119 9.91 -1.58 -11.06
CA ILE A 119 10.46 -2.90 -11.41
C ILE A 119 9.76 -3.50 -12.64
N GLN A 120 8.52 -3.11 -12.95
CA GLN A 120 7.83 -3.63 -14.15
C GLN A 120 8.20 -2.93 -15.46
N GLU A 121 8.87 -1.77 -15.42
CA GLU A 121 9.32 -1.06 -16.64
C GLU A 121 10.82 -1.20 -16.95
N VAL A 122 11.58 -1.96 -16.15
CA VAL A 122 12.95 -2.33 -16.55
C VAL A 122 12.93 -3.74 -17.13
N PRO A 123 12.97 -3.91 -18.47
CA PRO A 123 13.38 -5.20 -19.00
C PRO A 123 14.76 -5.50 -18.42
N LEU A 124 14.88 -6.64 -17.74
CA LEU A 124 16.15 -7.25 -17.32
C LEU A 124 16.97 -7.56 -18.60
N THR A 125 17.51 -6.52 -19.21
CA THR A 125 18.72 -6.62 -20.01
C THR A 125 19.85 -6.37 -19.04
N ALA A 126 20.36 -7.48 -18.48
CA ALA A 126 21.68 -7.50 -17.91
C ALA A 126 22.65 -7.06 -19.03
N VAL A 127 23.19 -5.86 -18.91
CA VAL A 127 24.34 -5.44 -19.69
C VAL A 127 25.57 -5.87 -18.88
N HIS A 128 26.46 -6.60 -19.54
CA HIS A 128 27.79 -6.97 -19.02
C HIS A 128 28.62 -5.74 -18.62
#